data_AF-A0A1Y5EXY5-F1
#
_entry.id   AF-A0A1Y5EXY5-F1
#
_cell.length_a   1.000
_cell.length_b   1.000
_cell.length_c   1.000
_cell.angle_alpha   90.00
_cell.angle_beta   90.00
_cell.angle_gamma   90.00
#
_symmetry.space_group_name_H-M   'P 1'
#
loop_
_entity.id
_entity.type
_entity.pdbx_description
1 polymer ?
#
loop_
_entity_poly.entity_id
_entity_poly.type
_entity_poly.pdbx_seq_one_letter_code
_entity_poly.pdbx_strand_id
1 'polypeptide(L)'
;MQGQNVSAIQQAITEHIAGTDQLDDISIAELEISAIQSYDGVIPTAQKQTSLPPAHWQADFEFSAQVLRTVDLVPLLVNVLMHIQAPHEHRQRIYTVLAEMCSNALEHGVLGLPSAMKKSANGFADYYALRACRLTELEKGHIKVSLNHQPRDGGGALAIRVEDSGKGFDFKQRAKDLANNSTLSGRGEALLQKLCSSYNYSGKGNIIQAEYHWVI
;
A
#
# COMPACT_ATOMS: atom_id res chain seq x y z
N MET A 1 -1.26 28.89 9.58
CA MET A 1 -2.63 28.77 10.14
C MET A 1 -2.77 27.36 10.70
N GLN A 2 -2.20 27.09 11.86
CA GLN A 2 -2.46 25.84 12.60
C GLN A 2 -3.71 26.05 13.46
N GLY A 3 -4.59 25.04 13.56
CA GLY A 3 -5.71 25.02 14.51
C GLY A 3 -7.00 25.76 14.13
N GLN A 4 -7.01 26.64 13.11
CA GLN A 4 -8.24 27.33 12.70
C GLN A 4 -9.31 26.38 12.12
N ASN A 5 -8.87 25.32 11.42
CA ASN A 5 -9.79 24.34 10.82
C ASN A 5 -10.37 23.37 11.87
N VAL A 6 -9.62 23.03 12.92
CA VAL A 6 -10.12 22.16 14.00
C VAL A 6 -11.21 22.86 14.80
N SER A 7 -11.02 24.14 15.12
CA SER A 7 -12.04 24.95 15.80
C SER A 7 -13.33 25.03 14.98
N ALA A 8 -13.24 25.22 13.66
CA ALA A 8 -14.40 25.23 12.78
C ALA A 8 -15.14 23.88 12.76
N ILE A 9 -14.40 22.75 12.73
CA ILE A 9 -14.98 21.40 12.79
C ILE A 9 -15.66 21.16 14.14
N GLN A 10 -15.02 21.56 15.24
CA GLN A 10 -15.59 21.45 16.59
C GLN A 10 -16.89 22.25 16.70
N GLN A 11 -16.92 23.47 16.15
CA GLN A 11 -18.11 24.31 16.15
C GLN A 11 -19.23 23.69 15.32
N ALA A 12 -18.93 23.18 14.12
CA ALA A 12 -19.91 22.49 13.28
C ALA A 12 -20.48 21.23 13.95
N ILE A 13 -19.65 20.47 14.68
CA ILE A 13 -20.10 19.31 15.46
C ILE A 13 -21.01 19.76 16.61
N THR A 14 -20.64 20.83 17.32
CA THR A 14 -21.46 21.39 18.42
C THR A 14 -22.83 21.84 17.93
N GLU A 15 -22.86 22.55 16.78
CA GLU A 15 -24.10 22.98 16.14
C GLU A 15 -24.94 21.80 15.65
N HIS A 16 -24.31 20.75 15.12
CA HIS A 16 -25.00 19.55 14.65
C HIS A 16 -25.63 18.73 15.78
N ILE A 17 -24.94 18.61 16.92
CA ILE A 17 -25.44 17.89 18.09
C ILE A 17 -26.58 18.67 18.75
N ALA A 18 -26.64 20.00 18.60
CA ALA A 18 -27.78 20.85 18.99
C ALA A 18 -28.32 20.60 20.42
N GLY A 19 -27.44 20.19 21.35
CA GLY A 19 -27.81 19.88 22.74
C GLY A 19 -28.43 18.51 22.97
N THR A 20 -28.37 17.58 22.00
CA THR A 20 -28.67 16.16 22.24
C THR A 20 -27.55 15.51 23.05
N ASP A 21 -27.91 14.60 23.95
CA ASP A 21 -26.93 13.88 24.76
C ASP A 21 -26.03 13.04 23.85
N GLN A 22 -24.72 13.29 23.96
CA GLN A 22 -23.72 12.55 23.23
C GLN A 22 -23.62 11.13 23.78
N LEU A 23 -23.87 10.13 22.94
CA LEU A 23 -23.92 8.71 23.33
C LEU A 23 -22.57 7.99 23.28
N ASP A 24 -21.54 8.58 22.66
CA ASP A 24 -20.22 7.97 22.45
C ASP A 24 -19.10 9.05 22.37
N ASP A 25 -17.84 8.67 22.54
CA ASP A 25 -16.69 9.60 22.55
C ASP A 25 -16.33 10.11 21.14
N ILE A 26 -16.04 11.41 21.01
CA ILE A 26 -15.56 12.02 19.75
C ILE A 26 -14.07 12.29 19.87
N SER A 27 -13.27 11.64 19.02
CA SER A 27 -11.83 11.89 18.88
C SER A 27 -11.52 12.63 17.58
N ILE A 28 -10.78 13.74 17.68
CA ILE A 28 -10.28 14.50 16.53
C ILE A 28 -8.75 14.49 16.58
N ALA A 29 -8.12 14.19 15.45
CA ALA A 29 -6.67 14.29 15.28
C ALA A 29 -6.36 15.21 14.09
N GLU A 30 -5.56 16.25 14.32
CA GLU A 30 -5.00 17.11 13.27
C GLU A 30 -3.58 16.64 12.97
N LEU A 31 -3.30 16.36 11.69
CA LEU A 31 -1.98 15.96 11.22
C LEU A 31 -1.42 17.05 10.32
N GLU A 32 -0.31 17.66 10.73
CA GLU A 32 0.40 18.61 9.89
C GLU A 32 1.31 17.85 8.91
N ILE A 33 0.85 17.70 7.67
CA ILE A 33 1.58 16.95 6.63
C ILE A 33 2.93 17.62 6.31
N SER A 34 3.02 18.95 6.33
CA SER A 34 4.28 19.68 6.11
C SER A 34 5.32 19.34 7.17
N ALA A 35 4.93 19.35 8.45
CA ALA A 35 5.82 19.02 9.55
C ALA A 35 6.20 17.53 9.57
N ILE A 36 5.30 16.63 9.15
CA ILE A 36 5.60 15.19 9.02
C ILE A 36 6.56 14.92 7.84
N GLN A 37 6.44 15.68 6.75
CA GLN A 37 7.32 15.56 5.60
C GLN A 37 8.72 16.15 5.83
N SER A 38 8.85 17.14 6.72
CA SER A 38 10.14 17.69 7.17
C SER A 38 10.63 17.08 8.49
N TYR A 39 9.88 16.13 9.07
CA TYR A 39 10.34 15.33 10.20
C TYR A 39 11.31 14.27 9.68
N ASP A 40 12.58 14.65 9.56
CA ASP A 40 13.72 13.74 9.60
C ASP A 40 13.84 13.20 11.02
N GLY A 41 12.83 12.45 11.46
CA GLY A 41 12.86 11.72 12.70
C GLY A 41 14.03 10.77 12.64
N VAL A 42 15.18 11.21 13.15
CA VAL A 42 16.28 10.36 13.56
C VAL A 42 15.68 9.48 14.66
N ILE A 43 15.06 8.37 14.26
CA ILE A 43 15.01 7.19 15.10
C ILE A 43 16.48 6.99 15.49
N PRO A 44 16.85 6.98 16.78
CA PRO A 44 18.24 6.85 17.17
C PRO A 44 18.76 5.50 16.69
N THR A 45 19.27 5.48 15.47
CA THR A 45 20.00 4.38 14.87
C THR A 45 21.44 4.57 15.29
N ALA A 46 21.66 4.46 16.60
CA ALA A 46 22.95 4.09 17.15
C ALA A 46 23.21 2.59 16.86
N GLN A 47 23.10 2.23 15.59
CA GLN A 47 23.71 1.04 15.04
C GLN A 47 24.41 1.54 13.80
N LYS A 48 25.75 1.49 13.81
CA LYS A 48 26.55 1.52 12.58
C LYS A 48 26.06 0.35 11.74
N GLN A 49 24.99 0.56 10.97
CA GLN A 49 24.55 -0.39 9.98
C GLN A 49 25.67 -0.40 8.96
N THR A 50 26.37 -1.53 8.88
CA THR A 50 27.20 -1.88 7.73
C THR A 50 26.28 -1.82 6.52
N SER A 51 26.21 -0.66 5.88
CA SER A 51 25.56 -0.55 4.59
C SER A 51 26.42 -1.36 3.62
N LEU A 52 25.84 -2.43 3.09
CA LEU A 52 26.41 -3.06 1.92
C LEU A 52 26.55 -1.97 0.85
N PRO A 53 27.71 -1.86 0.17
CA PRO A 53 27.75 -1.04 -1.04
C PRO A 53 26.66 -1.52 -2.00
N PRO A 54 26.10 -0.65 -2.85
CA PRO A 54 25.07 -1.06 -3.80
C PRO A 54 25.47 -2.34 -4.56
N ALA A 55 24.82 -3.46 -4.22
CA ALA A 55 25.05 -4.79 -4.76
C ALA A 55 23.78 -5.35 -5.38
N HIS A 56 23.97 -6.32 -6.27
CA HIS A 56 22.87 -7.10 -6.80
C HIS A 56 22.42 -8.14 -5.77
N TRP A 57 21.12 -8.21 -5.51
CA TRP A 57 20.52 -9.26 -4.71
C TRP A 57 19.09 -9.56 -5.16
N GLN A 58 18.62 -10.76 -4.83
CA GLN A 58 17.24 -11.17 -5.04
C GLN A 58 16.72 -11.94 -3.82
N ALA A 59 15.47 -11.70 -3.45
CA ALA A 59 14.77 -12.44 -2.42
C ALA A 59 13.35 -12.79 -2.91
N ASP A 60 12.98 -14.06 -2.77
CA ASP A 60 11.67 -14.59 -3.16
C ASP A 60 10.95 -15.14 -1.94
N PHE A 61 9.69 -14.72 -1.77
CA PHE A 61 8.81 -15.11 -0.68
C PHE A 61 7.55 -15.78 -1.23
N GLU A 62 7.05 -16.78 -0.52
CA GLU A 62 5.73 -17.34 -0.73
C GLU A 62 4.98 -17.37 0.60
N PHE A 63 3.86 -16.65 0.67
CA PHE A 63 3.03 -16.53 1.86
C PHE A 63 1.75 -17.33 1.67
N SER A 64 1.58 -18.39 2.46
CA SER A 64 0.36 -19.22 2.44
C SER A 64 -0.82 -18.48 3.08
N ALA A 65 -2.03 -18.98 2.84
CA ALA A 65 -3.26 -18.53 3.50
C ALA A 65 -3.12 -18.38 5.03
N GLN A 66 -2.42 -19.31 5.70
CA GLN A 66 -2.20 -19.23 7.14
C GLN A 66 -1.39 -17.99 7.53
N VAL A 67 -0.35 -17.66 6.76
CA VAL A 67 0.49 -16.48 7.00
C VAL A 67 -0.27 -15.20 6.66
N LEU A 68 -1.03 -15.18 5.56
CA LEU A 68 -1.82 -14.02 5.14
C LEU A 68 -2.86 -13.59 6.19
N ARG A 69 -3.34 -14.53 7.01
CA ARG A 69 -4.29 -14.24 8.10
C ARG A 69 -3.66 -13.55 9.30
N THR A 70 -2.36 -13.71 9.51
CA THR A 70 -1.71 -13.34 10.77
C THR A 70 -0.61 -12.30 10.61
N VAL A 71 0.02 -12.23 9.44
CA VAL A 71 1.18 -11.38 9.18
C VAL A 71 0.80 -10.26 8.22
N ASP A 72 1.09 -9.03 8.63
CA ASP A 72 1.14 -7.92 7.69
C ASP A 72 2.43 -8.01 6.85
N LEU A 73 2.26 -8.33 5.57
CA LEU A 73 3.38 -8.56 4.65
C LEU A 73 4.20 -7.30 4.40
N VAL A 74 3.56 -6.12 4.40
CA VAL A 74 4.21 -4.89 3.92
C VAL A 74 5.32 -4.44 4.89
N PRO A 75 5.07 -4.33 6.21
CA PRO A 75 6.14 -4.05 7.17
C PRO A 75 7.26 -5.10 7.14
N LEU A 76 6.92 -6.39 6.99
CA LEU A 76 7.90 -7.46 6.91
C LEU A 76 8.85 -7.27 5.72
N LEU A 77 8.30 -7.09 4.52
CA LEU A 77 9.07 -6.96 3.28
C LEU A 77 9.91 -5.67 3.28
N VAL A 78 9.34 -4.55 3.74
CA VAL A 78 10.08 -3.29 3.89
C VAL A 78 11.22 -3.47 4.88
N ASN A 79 11.00 -4.14 6.00
CA ASN A 79 12.07 -4.39 6.97
C ASN A 79 13.19 -5.23 6.35
N VAL A 80 12.89 -6.34 5.67
CA VAL A 80 13.91 -7.15 4.99
C VAL A 80 14.71 -6.30 4.01
N LEU A 81 14.02 -5.53 3.17
CA LEU A 81 14.64 -4.70 2.15
C LEU A 81 15.54 -3.60 2.75
N MET A 82 15.11 -2.98 3.85
CA MET A 82 15.89 -1.99 4.60
C MET A 82 17.10 -2.58 5.32
N HIS A 83 17.03 -3.86 5.72
CA HIS A 83 18.17 -4.56 6.33
C HIS A 83 19.23 -4.96 5.28
N ILE A 84 18.82 -5.23 4.04
CA ILE A 84 19.76 -5.58 2.97
C ILE A 84 20.41 -4.31 2.41
N GLN A 85 19.64 -3.45 1.72
CA GLN A 85 20.25 -2.40 0.90
C GLN A 85 19.29 -1.34 0.36
N ALA A 86 18.56 -0.66 1.22
CA ALA A 86 17.69 0.42 0.77
C ALA A 86 17.98 1.75 1.47
N PRO A 87 17.84 2.88 0.77
CA PRO A 87 17.99 4.18 1.38
C PRO A 87 16.79 4.45 2.27
N HIS A 88 17.05 4.80 3.53
CA HIS A 88 16.00 5.13 4.51
C HIS A 88 15.07 6.25 4.01
N GLU A 89 15.60 7.20 3.24
CA GLU A 89 14.82 8.30 2.61
C GLU A 89 13.74 7.81 1.64
N HIS A 90 13.90 6.61 1.07
CA HIS A 90 12.93 6.01 0.15
C HIS A 90 12.00 5.00 0.80
N ARG A 91 12.15 4.74 2.10
CA ARG A 91 11.35 3.77 2.86
C ARG A 91 9.86 3.98 2.70
N GLN A 92 9.38 5.21 2.84
CA GLN A 92 7.96 5.50 2.77
C GLN A 92 7.39 5.27 1.37
N ARG A 93 8.13 5.63 0.32
CA ARG A 93 7.70 5.41 -1.07
C ARG A 93 7.65 3.92 -1.40
N ILE A 94 8.67 3.17 -0.99
CA ILE A 94 8.71 1.70 -1.18
C ILE A 94 7.58 1.04 -0.38
N TYR A 95 7.31 1.49 0.85
CA TYR A 95 6.17 1.04 1.63
C TYR A 95 4.86 1.25 0.87
N THR A 96 4.64 2.45 0.32
CA THR A 96 3.44 2.75 -0.47
C THR A 96 3.29 1.83 -1.68
N VAL A 97 4.38 1.59 -2.42
CA VAL A 97 4.37 0.68 -3.58
C VAL A 97 4.00 -0.74 -3.17
N LEU A 98 4.67 -1.27 -2.14
CA LEU A 98 4.38 -2.61 -1.62
C LEU A 98 2.96 -2.71 -1.04
N ALA A 99 2.49 -1.69 -0.33
CA ALA A 99 1.14 -1.65 0.24
C ALA A 99 0.08 -1.75 -0.84
N GLU A 100 0.23 -0.99 -1.92
CA GLU A 100 -0.72 -1.01 -3.02
C GLU A 100 -0.69 -2.35 -3.77
N MET A 101 0.51 -2.88 -4.09
CA MET A 101 0.64 -4.15 -4.80
C MET A 101 0.14 -5.34 -3.97
N CYS A 102 0.54 -5.44 -2.69
CA CYS A 102 0.12 -6.52 -1.79
C CYS A 102 -1.37 -6.42 -1.44
N SER A 103 -1.91 -5.21 -1.29
CA SER A 103 -3.35 -5.02 -1.09
C SER A 103 -4.14 -5.49 -2.30
N ASN A 104 -3.73 -5.14 -3.51
CA ASN A 104 -4.39 -5.63 -4.73
C ASN A 104 -4.36 -7.16 -4.84
N ALA A 105 -3.20 -7.77 -4.57
CA ALA A 105 -3.05 -9.22 -4.54
C ALA A 105 -3.94 -9.90 -3.49
N LEU A 106 -4.01 -9.36 -2.28
CA LEU A 106 -4.81 -9.91 -1.20
C LEU A 106 -6.31 -9.69 -1.44
N GLU A 107 -6.71 -8.43 -1.61
CA GLU A 107 -8.12 -8.03 -1.66
C GLU A 107 -8.80 -8.54 -2.92
N HIS A 108 -8.20 -8.34 -4.09
CA HIS A 108 -8.83 -8.66 -5.37
C HIS A 108 -8.43 -10.05 -5.87
N GLY A 109 -7.19 -10.47 -5.64
CA GLY A 109 -6.69 -11.78 -6.04
C GLY A 109 -7.20 -12.90 -5.12
N VAL A 110 -6.68 -12.92 -3.89
CA VAL A 110 -6.92 -14.02 -2.93
C VAL A 110 -8.32 -13.98 -2.34
N LEU A 111 -8.78 -12.82 -1.88
CA LEU A 111 -10.10 -12.67 -1.25
C LEU A 111 -11.22 -12.45 -2.26
N GLY A 112 -10.92 -12.11 -3.52
CA GLY A 112 -11.91 -11.91 -4.57
C GLY A 112 -12.92 -10.79 -4.28
N LEU A 113 -12.51 -9.75 -3.54
CA LEU A 113 -13.36 -8.62 -3.20
C LEU A 113 -13.66 -7.80 -4.47
N PRO A 114 -14.93 -7.49 -4.77
CA PRO A 114 -15.27 -6.70 -5.95
C PRO A 114 -14.88 -5.23 -5.75
N SER A 115 -14.07 -4.69 -6.66
CA SER A 115 -13.62 -3.28 -6.61
C SER A 115 -14.78 -2.26 -6.68
N ALA A 116 -15.97 -2.69 -7.13
CA ALA A 116 -17.16 -1.86 -7.25
C ALA A 116 -17.88 -1.57 -5.91
N MET A 117 -17.54 -2.29 -4.82
CA MET A 117 -18.23 -2.16 -3.52
C MET A 117 -17.90 -0.85 -2.78
N LYS A 118 -16.83 -0.14 -3.17
CA LYS A 118 -16.43 1.17 -2.61
C LYS A 118 -17.27 2.36 -3.12
N LYS A 119 -18.48 2.12 -3.69
CA LYS A 119 -19.27 3.13 -4.42
C LYS A 119 -20.51 3.70 -3.68
N SER A 120 -20.89 3.17 -2.51
CA SER A 120 -22.07 3.65 -1.75
C SER A 120 -21.69 4.30 -0.41
N ALA A 121 -22.60 5.10 0.16
CA ALA A 121 -22.40 5.82 1.42
C ALA A 121 -22.07 4.90 2.62
N ASN A 122 -22.59 3.67 2.64
CA ASN A 122 -22.26 2.63 3.64
C ASN A 122 -21.23 1.61 3.13
N GLY A 123 -20.86 1.66 1.84
CA GLY A 123 -20.08 0.61 1.17
C GLY A 123 -18.66 0.44 1.67
N PHE A 124 -18.10 1.42 2.39
CA PHE A 124 -16.79 1.27 3.03
C PHE A 124 -16.84 0.36 4.26
N ALA A 125 -17.83 0.53 5.15
CA ALA A 125 -17.96 -0.32 6.33
C ALA A 125 -18.24 -1.78 5.93
N ASP A 126 -19.16 -1.97 4.99
CA ASP A 126 -19.49 -3.29 4.44
C ASP A 126 -18.29 -3.94 3.75
N TYR A 127 -17.48 -3.16 3.03
CA TYR A 127 -16.25 -3.63 2.40
C TYR A 127 -15.24 -4.15 3.43
N TYR A 128 -14.99 -3.39 4.50
CA TYR A 128 -14.04 -3.80 5.54
C TYR A 128 -14.54 -5.00 6.34
N ALA A 129 -15.85 -5.08 6.63
CA ALA A 129 -16.45 -6.24 7.26
C ALA A 129 -16.30 -7.50 6.39
N LEU A 130 -16.60 -7.39 5.09
CA LEU A 130 -16.43 -8.50 4.15
C LEU A 130 -14.96 -8.91 4.00
N ARG A 131 -14.04 -7.94 3.95
CA ARG A 131 -12.60 -8.20 3.92
C ARG A 131 -12.16 -9.00 5.15
N ALA A 132 -12.54 -8.57 6.35
CA ALA A 132 -12.20 -9.25 7.60
C ALA A 132 -12.78 -10.67 7.65
N CYS A 133 -14.04 -10.83 7.22
CA CYS A 133 -14.71 -12.13 7.15
C CYS A 133 -13.96 -13.09 6.21
N ARG A 134 -13.73 -12.69 4.95
CA ARG A 134 -13.04 -13.55 3.96
C ARG A 134 -11.60 -13.85 4.34
N LEU A 135 -10.92 -12.91 5.00
CA LEU A 135 -9.57 -13.14 5.49
C LEU A 135 -9.59 -14.22 6.58
N THR A 136 -10.51 -14.14 7.53
CA THR A 136 -10.63 -15.12 8.63
C THR A 136 -10.91 -16.53 8.11
N GLU A 137 -11.81 -16.64 7.13
CA GLU A 137 -12.23 -17.88 6.46
C GLU A 137 -11.23 -18.39 5.40
N LEU A 138 -10.11 -17.72 5.19
CA LEU A 138 -9.16 -18.07 4.14
C LEU A 138 -8.44 -19.40 4.45
N GLU A 139 -8.89 -20.48 3.81
CA GLU A 139 -8.25 -21.80 3.92
C GLU A 139 -7.14 -22.04 2.90
N LYS A 140 -7.32 -21.51 1.67
CA LYS A 140 -6.44 -21.75 0.54
C LYS A 140 -6.13 -20.44 -0.19
N GLY A 141 -4.90 -20.35 -0.65
CA GLY A 141 -4.40 -19.21 -1.41
C GLY A 141 -2.96 -18.90 -1.04
N HIS A 142 -2.28 -18.16 -1.89
CA HIS A 142 -0.94 -17.67 -1.62
C HIS A 142 -0.68 -16.33 -2.32
N ILE A 143 0.29 -15.60 -1.78
CA ILE A 143 0.93 -14.47 -2.44
C ILE A 143 2.43 -14.74 -2.53
N LYS A 144 2.97 -14.63 -3.73
CA LYS A 144 4.41 -14.69 -3.99
C LYS A 144 4.95 -13.29 -4.20
N VAL A 145 6.06 -12.96 -3.55
CA VAL A 145 6.72 -11.66 -3.70
C VAL A 145 8.17 -11.89 -4.08
N SER A 146 8.60 -11.32 -5.20
CA SER A 146 10.00 -11.27 -5.61
C SER A 146 10.50 -9.84 -5.51
N LEU A 147 11.61 -9.66 -4.80
CA LEU A 147 12.34 -8.40 -4.69
C LEU A 147 13.70 -8.61 -5.35
N ASN A 148 14.01 -7.85 -6.40
CA ASN A 148 15.30 -7.91 -7.08
C ASN A 148 15.89 -6.51 -7.14
N HIS A 149 17.05 -6.35 -6.53
CA HIS A 149 17.79 -5.10 -6.56
C HIS A 149 18.97 -5.18 -7.52
N GLN A 150 19.17 -4.10 -8.28
CA GLN A 150 20.34 -3.86 -9.12
C GLN A 150 20.96 -2.50 -8.77
N PRO A 151 22.29 -2.43 -8.56
CA PRO A 151 22.96 -1.14 -8.41
C PRO A 151 22.87 -0.35 -9.71
N ARG A 152 22.74 0.98 -9.58
CA ARG A 152 22.79 1.92 -10.71
C ARG A 152 23.77 3.05 -10.38
N ASP A 153 24.25 3.76 -11.41
CA ASP A 153 25.15 4.89 -11.22
C ASP A 153 24.50 5.93 -10.31
N GLY A 154 25.06 6.09 -9.11
CA GLY A 154 24.54 7.01 -8.08
C GLY A 154 23.22 6.59 -7.46
N GLY A 155 22.85 5.29 -7.47
CA GLY A 155 21.55 4.86 -6.94
C GLY A 155 21.26 3.37 -7.02
N GLY A 156 19.98 3.03 -7.16
CA GLY A 156 19.51 1.65 -7.22
C GLY A 156 18.20 1.48 -7.99
N ALA A 157 17.99 0.27 -8.47
CA ALA A 157 16.74 -0.18 -9.05
C ALA A 157 16.21 -1.38 -8.30
N LEU A 158 14.93 -1.32 -7.93
CA LEU A 158 14.22 -2.41 -7.28
C LEU A 158 13.06 -2.84 -8.15
N ALA A 159 13.19 -4.03 -8.74
CA ALA A 159 12.09 -4.73 -9.38
C ALA A 159 11.30 -5.48 -8.30
N ILE A 160 10.01 -5.15 -8.20
CA ILE A 160 9.05 -5.78 -7.31
C ILE A 160 8.07 -6.56 -8.17
N ARG A 161 7.89 -7.84 -7.87
CA ARG A 161 6.87 -8.68 -8.48
C ARG A 161 5.99 -9.26 -7.39
N VAL A 162 4.69 -9.04 -7.49
CA VAL A 162 3.68 -9.63 -6.60
C VAL A 162 2.75 -10.49 -7.43
N GLU A 163 2.63 -11.76 -7.09
CA GLU A 163 1.75 -12.73 -7.74
C GLU A 163 0.77 -13.32 -6.74
N ASP A 164 -0.51 -13.32 -7.07
CA ASP A 164 -1.55 -13.95 -6.26
C ASP A 164 -2.06 -15.25 -6.89
N SER A 165 -2.60 -16.14 -6.04
CA SER A 165 -3.21 -17.40 -6.47
C SER A 165 -4.63 -17.25 -7.04
N GLY A 166 -5.16 -16.05 -7.12
CA GLY A 166 -6.52 -15.74 -7.54
C GLY A 166 -6.78 -16.03 -9.01
N LYS A 167 -7.98 -15.69 -9.47
CA LYS A 167 -8.41 -15.95 -10.87
C LYS A 167 -7.79 -14.97 -11.87
N GLY A 168 -7.26 -13.83 -11.39
CA GLY A 168 -6.83 -12.73 -12.24
C GLY A 168 -7.98 -12.01 -12.92
N PHE A 169 -7.66 -11.09 -13.84
CA PHE A 169 -8.61 -10.29 -14.59
C PHE A 169 -8.05 -9.92 -15.97
N ASP A 170 -8.92 -9.53 -16.90
CA ASP A 170 -8.48 -9.03 -18.22
C ASP A 170 -7.92 -7.61 -18.10
N PHE A 171 -6.62 -7.52 -17.88
CA PHE A 171 -5.91 -6.25 -17.78
C PHE A 171 -5.76 -5.54 -19.14
N LYS A 172 -5.86 -6.26 -20.27
CA LYS A 172 -5.80 -5.66 -21.61
C LYS A 172 -7.08 -4.89 -21.91
N GLN A 173 -8.23 -5.42 -21.49
CA GLN A 173 -9.50 -4.72 -21.59
C GLN A 173 -9.54 -3.51 -20.65
N ARG A 174 -9.09 -3.68 -19.39
CA ARG A 174 -9.03 -2.59 -18.41
C ARG A 174 -8.18 -1.40 -18.87
N ALA A 175 -7.03 -1.66 -19.51
CA ALA A 175 -6.18 -0.59 -20.05
C ALA A 175 -6.90 0.25 -21.13
N LYS A 176 -7.78 -0.36 -21.93
CA LYS A 176 -8.62 0.35 -22.91
C LYS A 176 -9.70 1.19 -22.23
N ASP A 177 -10.31 0.67 -21.17
CA ASP A 177 -11.35 1.39 -20.43
C ASP A 177 -10.79 2.60 -19.67
N LEU A 178 -9.56 2.49 -19.16
CA LEU A 178 -8.86 3.61 -18.49
C LEU A 178 -8.59 4.77 -19.47
N ALA A 179 -8.21 4.47 -20.71
CA ALA A 179 -8.02 5.46 -21.76
C ALA A 179 -9.30 6.22 -22.11
N ASN A 180 -10.47 5.63 -21.82
CA ASN A 180 -11.80 6.21 -22.06
C ASN A 180 -12.39 6.92 -20.83
N ASN A 181 -11.61 7.15 -19.76
CA ASN A 181 -12.02 7.87 -18.54
C ASN A 181 -13.28 7.35 -17.83
N SER A 182 -13.64 6.06 -18.02
CA SER A 182 -14.92 5.51 -17.56
C SER A 182 -14.91 4.90 -16.15
N THR A 183 -13.81 4.98 -15.38
CA THR A 183 -13.71 4.29 -14.08
C THR A 183 -13.08 5.12 -12.95
N LEU A 184 -13.84 5.34 -11.87
CA LEU A 184 -13.36 5.92 -10.59
C LEU A 184 -12.47 4.98 -9.76
N SER A 185 -12.29 3.71 -10.17
CA SER A 185 -11.51 2.68 -9.49
C SER A 185 -10.11 2.56 -10.09
N GLY A 186 -9.17 3.41 -9.65
CA GLY A 186 -7.81 3.41 -10.21
C GLY A 186 -6.79 4.27 -9.45
N ARG A 187 -7.11 4.73 -8.23
CA ARG A 187 -6.22 5.61 -7.46
C ARG A 187 -4.87 4.95 -7.17
N GLY A 188 -4.89 3.65 -6.85
CA GLY A 188 -3.70 2.84 -6.61
C GLY A 188 -2.80 2.67 -7.83
N GLU A 189 -3.39 2.34 -8.98
CA GLU A 189 -2.67 2.25 -10.25
C GLU A 189 -2.05 3.58 -10.66
N ALA A 190 -2.79 4.69 -10.52
CA ALA A 190 -2.26 6.03 -10.77
C ALA A 190 -1.12 6.41 -9.82
N LEU A 191 -1.16 5.92 -8.57
CA LEU A 191 -0.08 6.14 -7.60
C LEU A 191 1.17 5.34 -7.97
N LEU A 192 1.01 4.08 -8.36
CA LEU A 192 2.12 3.24 -8.82
C LEU A 192 2.77 3.79 -10.09
N GLN A 193 1.98 4.27 -11.04
CA GLN A 193 2.49 4.95 -12.25
C GLN A 193 3.27 6.23 -11.95
N LYS A 194 2.97 6.92 -10.85
CA LYS A 194 3.70 8.13 -10.41
C LYS A 194 4.99 7.81 -9.65
N LEU A 195 4.98 6.75 -8.85
CA LEU A 195 6.11 6.39 -7.98
C LEU A 195 7.14 5.49 -8.65
N CYS A 196 6.71 4.66 -9.61
CA CYS A 196 7.54 3.66 -10.26
C CYS A 196 7.93 4.11 -11.68
N SER A 197 9.11 3.71 -12.13
CA SER A 197 9.56 3.93 -13.50
C SER A 197 8.82 3.04 -14.49
N SER A 198 8.41 1.85 -14.06
CA SER A 198 7.51 1.00 -14.83
C SER A 198 6.51 0.31 -13.91
N TYR A 199 5.33 0.01 -14.46
CA TYR A 199 4.26 -0.72 -13.80
C TYR A 199 3.44 -1.46 -14.85
N ASN A 200 3.22 -2.76 -14.65
CA ASN A 200 2.44 -3.57 -15.56
C ASN A 200 1.81 -4.79 -14.87
N TYR A 201 0.69 -5.23 -15.43
CA TYR A 201 0.11 -6.54 -15.13
C TYR A 201 0.63 -7.59 -16.12
N SER A 202 0.71 -8.85 -15.69
CA SER A 202 1.05 -10.00 -16.53
C SER A 202 0.34 -11.28 -16.07
N GLY A 203 0.67 -12.42 -16.71
CA GLY A 203 -0.02 -13.69 -16.49
C GLY A 203 -1.49 -13.62 -16.92
N LYS A 204 -2.40 -14.08 -16.05
CA LYS A 204 -3.85 -13.95 -16.21
C LYS A 204 -4.40 -12.67 -15.57
N GLY A 205 -3.54 -11.67 -15.33
CA GLY A 205 -3.86 -10.46 -14.55
C GLY A 205 -3.74 -10.65 -13.03
N ASN A 206 -3.04 -11.69 -12.59
CA ASN A 206 -2.75 -12.01 -11.18
C ASN A 206 -1.29 -11.72 -10.80
N ILE A 207 -0.52 -11.12 -11.70
CA ILE A 207 0.87 -10.73 -11.47
C ILE A 207 0.97 -9.23 -11.69
N ILE A 208 1.49 -8.53 -10.69
CA ILE A 208 1.80 -7.11 -10.72
C ILE A 208 3.32 -6.97 -10.69
N GLN A 209 3.88 -6.21 -11.63
CA GLN A 209 5.29 -5.89 -11.69
C GLN A 209 5.47 -4.37 -11.63
N ALA A 210 6.40 -3.92 -10.81
CA ALA A 210 6.76 -2.52 -10.70
C ALA A 210 8.28 -2.38 -10.57
N GLU A 211 8.84 -1.35 -11.17
CA GLU A 211 10.26 -1.02 -11.04
C GLU A 211 10.40 0.35 -10.38
N TYR A 212 11.00 0.36 -9.19
CA TYR A 212 11.25 1.55 -8.42
C TYR A 212 12.72 1.96 -8.54
N HIS A 213 12.97 3.22 -8.93
CA HIS A 213 14.31 3.78 -9.08
C HIS A 213 14.55 4.87 -8.06
N TRP A 214 15.79 4.95 -7.57
CA TRP A 214 16.25 6.07 -6.77
C TRP A 214 17.69 6.44 -7.12
N VAL A 215 18.03 7.67 -6.72
CA VAL A 215 19.38 8.19 -6.68
C VAL A 215 19.72 8.49 -5.21
N ILE A 216 20.99 8.32 -4.84
CA ILE A 216 21.57 8.65 -3.53
C ILE A 216 22.24 10.03 -3.64
#